data_AF-U2F946-F1
#
_entry.id   AF-U2F946-F1
#
_cell.length_a   1.000
_cell.length_b   1.000
_cell.length_c   1.000
_cell.angle_alpha   90.00
_cell.angle_beta   90.00
_cell.angle_gamma   90.00
#
_symmetry.space_group_name_H-M   'P 1'
#
loop_
_entity.id
_entity.type
_entity.pdbx_description
1 polymer ?
#
loop_
_entity_poly.entity_id
_entity_poly.type
_entity_poly.pdbx_seq_one_letter_code
_entity_poly.pdbx_strand_id
1 'polypeptide(L)'
;MRGEVDAVFVKGVEGLETVHLIDAQVVIDLGAHPDPLVRIGNGTPRTLTVDRALIDARPDLVSRFLSVVVGAGDWAARHPAETVAYIGRETRASDEWVRYAYGADVHRHLETGLAQTSIDGLVAFKDFLVEWGFLEQDFDARAWIDPAPFTRIDRQRHAWVA
;
A
#
# COMPACT_ATOMS: atom_id res chain seq x y z
N MET A 1 24.45 -20.76 -7.75
CA MET A 1 24.63 -19.34 -7.35
C MET A 1 26.12 -18.99 -7.38
N ARG A 2 26.50 -17.73 -7.62
CA ARG A 2 27.91 -17.29 -7.74
C ARG A 2 28.58 -16.93 -6.40
N GLY A 3 27.83 -16.86 -5.30
CA GLY A 3 28.39 -16.55 -3.96
C GLY A 3 28.85 -15.10 -3.80
N GLU A 4 28.28 -14.17 -4.56
CA GLU A 4 28.67 -12.74 -4.56
C GLU A 4 28.06 -11.94 -3.40
N VAL A 5 26.97 -12.45 -2.81
CA VAL A 5 26.24 -11.82 -1.69
C VAL A 5 25.76 -12.90 -0.73
N ASP A 6 25.68 -12.55 0.56
CA ASP A 6 25.20 -13.45 1.62
C ASP A 6 23.68 -13.37 1.81
N ALA A 7 23.06 -12.24 1.47
CA ALA A 7 21.63 -12.00 1.61
C ALA A 7 21.12 -11.00 0.56
N VAL A 8 19.84 -11.12 0.21
CA VAL A 8 19.14 -10.19 -0.68
C VAL A 8 17.76 -9.84 -0.11
N PHE A 9 17.33 -8.61 -0.29
CA PHE A 9 15.95 -8.21 -0.01
C PHE A 9 15.07 -8.54 -1.21
N VAL A 10 13.97 -9.24 -0.97
CA VAL A 10 12.95 -9.58 -1.97
C VAL A 10 11.58 -9.10 -1.49
N LYS A 11 10.66 -8.85 -2.42
CA LYS A 11 9.32 -8.35 -2.11
C LYS A 11 8.27 -8.92 -3.03
N GLY A 12 7.08 -9.16 -2.46
CA GLY A 12 5.89 -9.54 -3.22
C GLY A 12 6.00 -10.94 -3.81
N VAL A 13 5.10 -11.24 -4.75
CA VAL A 13 4.99 -12.57 -5.34
C VAL A 13 6.28 -12.99 -6.06
N GLU A 14 6.79 -12.15 -6.97
CA GLU A 14 8.02 -12.42 -7.73
C GLU A 14 9.23 -12.67 -6.81
N GLY A 15 9.28 -11.97 -5.68
CA GLY A 15 10.32 -12.15 -4.68
C GLY A 15 10.31 -13.54 -4.05
N LEU A 16 9.13 -14.03 -3.67
CA LEU A 16 8.98 -15.36 -3.07
C LEU A 16 9.13 -16.48 -4.11
N GLU A 17 8.68 -16.27 -5.34
CA GLU A 17 8.99 -17.17 -6.45
C GLU A 17 10.50 -17.29 -6.65
N THR A 18 11.23 -16.17 -6.59
CA THR A 18 12.70 -16.18 -6.67
C THR A 18 13.33 -16.99 -5.53
N VAL A 19 12.87 -16.79 -4.29
CA VAL A 19 13.32 -17.56 -3.12
C VAL A 19 13.14 -19.07 -3.36
N HIS A 20 11.97 -19.46 -3.88
CA HIS A 20 11.68 -20.86 -4.20
C HIS A 20 12.56 -21.40 -5.35
N LEU A 21 12.73 -20.64 -6.42
CA LEU A 21 13.53 -21.03 -7.59
C LEU A 21 15.01 -21.26 -7.25
N ILE A 22 15.54 -20.49 -6.31
CA ILE A 22 16.95 -20.59 -5.90
C ILE A 22 17.14 -21.45 -4.64
N ASP A 23 16.07 -22.02 -4.09
CA ASP A 23 16.08 -22.76 -2.81
C ASP A 23 16.72 -21.95 -1.67
N ALA A 24 16.40 -20.66 -1.61
CA ALA A 24 16.87 -19.77 -0.55
C ALA A 24 16.00 -19.92 0.71
N GLN A 25 16.60 -19.61 1.85
CA GLN A 25 15.90 -19.55 3.13
C GLN A 25 15.46 -18.11 3.44
N VAL A 26 14.19 -17.93 3.82
CA VAL A 26 13.71 -16.68 4.40
C VAL A 26 14.24 -16.54 5.82
N VAL A 27 15.10 -15.54 6.05
CA VAL A 27 15.68 -15.27 7.39
C VAL A 27 14.72 -14.48 8.26
N ILE A 28 14.06 -13.45 7.69
CA ILE A 28 13.07 -12.61 8.35
C ILE A 28 11.94 -12.32 7.34
N ASP A 29 10.70 -12.55 7.75
CA ASP A 29 9.52 -12.05 7.05
C ASP A 29 9.02 -10.78 7.73
N LEU A 30 9.38 -9.63 7.15
CA LEU A 30 8.91 -8.34 7.64
C LEU A 30 7.40 -8.17 7.40
N GLY A 31 6.85 -8.69 6.30
CA GLY A 31 5.45 -8.51 5.92
C GLY A 31 4.47 -9.15 6.91
N ALA A 32 4.88 -10.24 7.55
CA ALA A 32 4.12 -10.93 8.59
C ALA A 32 4.26 -10.32 10.00
N HIS A 33 5.09 -9.28 10.19
CA HIS A 33 5.30 -8.68 11.50
C HIS A 33 4.00 -8.03 12.03
N PRO A 34 3.59 -8.28 13.29
CA PRO A 34 2.32 -7.77 13.82
C PRO A 34 2.29 -6.24 13.97
N ASP A 35 3.44 -5.63 14.24
CA ASP A 35 3.56 -4.17 14.30
C ASP A 35 3.55 -3.57 12.87
N PRO A 36 2.56 -2.74 12.50
CA PRO A 36 2.55 -2.04 11.22
C PRO A 36 3.75 -1.11 11.01
N LEU A 37 4.35 -0.57 12.06
CA LEU A 37 5.49 0.35 11.94
C LEU A 37 6.78 -0.39 11.55
N VAL A 38 6.93 -1.66 11.90
CA VAL A 38 8.05 -2.49 11.43
C VAL A 38 7.90 -2.84 9.94
N ARG A 39 6.66 -2.85 9.43
CA ARG A 39 6.34 -3.16 8.02
C ARG A 39 6.55 -1.98 7.07
N ILE A 40 6.92 -0.82 7.59
CA ILE A 40 7.10 0.41 6.81
C ILE A 40 8.24 0.25 5.81
N GLY A 41 8.08 0.85 4.64
CA GLY A 41 9.15 1.00 3.67
C GLY A 41 8.64 1.54 2.35
N ASN A 42 9.39 1.27 1.27
CA ASN A 42 9.13 1.77 -0.09
C ASN A 42 7.73 1.51 -0.67
N GLY A 43 6.90 0.67 -0.04
CA GLY A 43 5.52 0.43 -0.50
C GLY A 43 4.45 0.38 0.59
N THR A 44 4.80 0.71 1.83
CA THR A 44 3.89 0.62 2.98
C THR A 44 4.14 1.81 3.91
N PRO A 45 3.14 2.67 4.16
CA PRO A 45 1.84 2.73 3.47
C PRO A 45 2.00 3.09 1.99
N ARG A 46 1.05 2.66 1.15
CA ARG A 46 1.00 3.08 -0.26
C ARG A 46 0.23 4.39 -0.37
N THR A 47 0.91 5.46 -0.79
CA THR A 47 0.28 6.77 -0.99
C THR A 47 -0.48 6.83 -2.31
N LEU A 48 -1.61 7.52 -2.31
CA LEU A 48 -2.31 7.95 -3.51
C LEU A 48 -2.07 9.45 -3.68
N THR A 49 -1.28 9.83 -4.68
CA THR A 49 -0.90 11.22 -4.92
C THR A 49 -1.70 11.82 -6.07
N VAL A 50 -1.83 13.15 -6.05
CA VAL A 50 -2.48 13.93 -7.11
C VAL A 50 -1.67 15.21 -7.31
N ASP A 51 -1.65 15.68 -8.55
CA ASP A 51 -1.06 16.98 -8.87
C ASP A 51 -1.81 18.13 -8.16
N ARG A 52 -1.05 19.09 -7.62
CA ARG A 52 -1.61 20.25 -6.88
C ARG A 52 -2.52 21.09 -7.76
N ALA A 53 -2.13 21.35 -9.01
CA ALA A 53 -2.93 22.17 -9.91
C ALA A 53 -4.26 21.48 -10.25
N LEU A 54 -4.25 20.15 -10.37
CA LEU A 54 -5.47 19.37 -10.61
C LEU A 54 -6.45 19.43 -9.44
N ILE A 55 -5.99 19.22 -8.20
CA ILE A 55 -6.88 19.27 -7.03
C ILE A 55 -7.42 20.69 -6.77
N ASP A 56 -6.65 21.72 -7.09
CA ASP A 56 -7.08 23.12 -6.99
C ASP A 56 -8.13 23.47 -8.05
N ALA A 57 -7.88 23.11 -9.31
CA ALA A 57 -8.75 23.45 -10.42
C ALA A 57 -10.02 22.59 -10.46
N ARG A 58 -9.90 21.29 -10.14
CA ARG A 58 -10.95 20.29 -10.31
C ARG A 58 -11.08 19.37 -9.08
N PRO A 59 -11.38 19.92 -7.89
CA PRO A 59 -11.57 19.13 -6.67
C PRO A 59 -12.75 18.14 -6.81
N ASP A 60 -13.72 18.43 -7.68
CA ASP A 60 -14.83 17.55 -8.02
C ASP A 60 -14.35 16.24 -8.68
N LEU A 61 -13.41 16.33 -9.62
CA LEU A 61 -12.86 15.17 -10.32
C LEU A 61 -12.00 14.32 -9.39
N VAL A 62 -11.20 14.95 -8.53
CA VAL A 62 -10.37 14.25 -7.54
C VAL A 62 -11.24 13.47 -6.58
N SER A 63 -12.30 14.07 -6.02
CA SER A 63 -13.24 13.35 -5.15
C SER A 63 -13.97 12.24 -5.89
N ARG A 64 -14.38 12.44 -7.15
CA ARG A 64 -15.05 11.40 -7.94
C ARG A 64 -14.13 10.21 -8.19
N PHE A 65 -12.87 10.45 -8.55
CA PHE A 65 -11.87 9.40 -8.71
C PHE A 65 -11.61 8.68 -7.40
N LEU A 66 -11.38 9.42 -6.31
CA LEU A 66 -11.17 8.84 -4.98
C LEU A 66 -12.35 7.98 -4.53
N SER A 67 -13.59 8.37 -4.84
CA SER A 67 -14.77 7.57 -4.52
C SER A 67 -14.76 6.21 -5.24
N VAL A 68 -14.23 6.12 -6.46
CA VAL A 68 -14.09 4.86 -7.19
C VAL A 68 -13.02 3.99 -6.52
N VAL A 69 -11.88 4.59 -6.13
CA VAL A 69 -10.79 3.86 -5.46
C VAL A 69 -11.25 3.30 -4.12
N VAL A 70 -11.88 4.11 -3.27
CA VAL A 70 -12.43 3.65 -1.98
C VAL A 70 -13.49 2.57 -2.21
N GLY A 71 -14.39 2.77 -3.19
CA GLY A 71 -15.40 1.78 -3.55
C GLY A 71 -14.81 0.45 -4.03
N ALA A 72 -13.67 0.46 -4.70
CA ALA A 72 -12.95 -0.75 -5.10
C ALA A 72 -12.41 -1.52 -3.89
N GLY A 73 -11.90 -0.82 -2.86
CA GLY A 73 -11.52 -1.44 -1.58
C GLY A 73 -12.71 -2.08 -0.87
N ASP A 74 -13.86 -1.39 -0.80
CA ASP A 74 -15.09 -1.92 -0.19
C ASP A 74 -15.66 -3.12 -0.96
N TRP A 75 -15.51 -3.12 -2.29
CA TRP A 75 -15.87 -4.24 -3.14
C TRP A 75 -14.93 -5.43 -2.87
N ALA A 76 -13.62 -5.19 -2.82
CA ALA A 76 -12.63 -6.25 -2.60
C ALA A 76 -12.88 -7.01 -1.30
N ALA A 77 -13.20 -6.30 -0.21
CA ALA A 77 -13.51 -6.88 1.09
C ALA A 77 -14.69 -7.88 1.05
N ARG A 78 -15.58 -7.78 0.06
CA ARG A 78 -16.76 -8.65 -0.14
C ARG A 78 -16.60 -9.67 -1.27
N HIS A 79 -15.52 -9.59 -2.05
CA HIS A 79 -15.26 -10.42 -3.22
C HIS A 79 -13.86 -11.05 -3.15
N PRO A 80 -13.61 -11.96 -2.18
CA PRO A 80 -12.28 -12.48 -1.91
C PRO A 80 -11.66 -13.23 -3.08
N ALA A 81 -12.43 -14.10 -3.75
CA ALA A 81 -11.93 -14.92 -4.84
C ALA A 81 -11.57 -14.06 -6.06
N GLU A 82 -12.47 -13.15 -6.45
CA GLU A 82 -12.26 -12.25 -7.58
C GLU A 82 -11.11 -11.29 -7.31
N THR A 83 -10.96 -10.81 -6.08
CA THR A 83 -9.84 -9.94 -5.68
C THR A 83 -8.50 -10.65 -5.85
N VAL A 84 -8.38 -11.88 -5.35
CA VAL A 84 -7.16 -12.69 -5.51
C VAL A 84 -6.86 -12.91 -7.00
N ALA A 85 -7.87 -13.27 -7.80
CA ALA A 85 -7.71 -13.47 -9.24
C ALA A 85 -7.29 -12.17 -9.97
N TYR A 86 -7.80 -11.01 -9.57
CA TYR A 86 -7.34 -9.72 -10.10
C TYR A 86 -5.86 -9.46 -9.79
N ILE A 87 -5.45 -9.65 -8.53
CA ILE A 87 -4.05 -9.47 -8.13
C ILE A 87 -3.16 -10.44 -8.92
N GLY A 88 -3.56 -11.71 -9.04
CA GLY A 88 -2.81 -12.72 -9.78
C GLY A 88 -2.58 -12.35 -11.24
N ARG A 89 -3.59 -11.78 -11.91
CA ARG A 89 -3.41 -11.26 -13.28
C ARG A 89 -2.42 -10.10 -13.36
N GLU A 90 -2.51 -9.15 -12.44
CA GLU A 90 -1.62 -7.97 -12.41
C GLU A 90 -0.16 -8.36 -12.12
N THR A 91 0.03 -9.32 -11.21
CA THR A 91 1.37 -9.82 -10.82
C THR A 91 1.83 -11.01 -11.66
N ARG A 92 1.06 -11.42 -12.68
CA ARG A 92 1.28 -12.63 -13.50
C ARG A 92 1.54 -13.90 -12.67
N ALA A 93 0.85 -14.04 -11.55
CA ALA A 93 1.03 -15.14 -10.62
C ALA A 93 -0.26 -15.95 -10.42
N SER A 94 -0.12 -17.16 -9.89
CA SER A 94 -1.26 -17.97 -9.49
C SER A 94 -1.93 -17.40 -8.23
N ASP A 95 -3.21 -17.72 -8.04
CA ASP A 95 -3.94 -17.37 -6.81
C ASP A 95 -3.28 -17.92 -5.54
N GLU A 96 -2.60 -19.07 -5.64
CA GLU A 96 -1.85 -19.66 -4.53
C GLU A 96 -0.66 -18.79 -4.13
N TRP A 97 0.12 -18.35 -5.12
CA TRP A 97 1.25 -17.44 -4.90
C TRP A 97 0.82 -16.08 -4.36
N VAL A 98 -0.33 -15.56 -4.80
CA VAL A 98 -0.92 -14.34 -4.24
C VAL A 98 -1.24 -14.50 -2.76
N ARG A 99 -1.92 -15.59 -2.37
CA ARG A 99 -2.25 -15.85 -0.96
C ARG A 99 -1.02 -16.14 -0.11
N TYR A 100 -0.02 -16.80 -0.69
CA TYR A 100 1.26 -17.04 -0.01
C TYR A 100 1.99 -15.72 0.25
N ALA A 101 2.03 -14.81 -0.74
CA ALA A 101 2.77 -13.56 -0.62
C ALA A 101 2.08 -12.47 0.19
N TYR A 102 0.75 -12.38 0.12
CA TYR A 102 -0.01 -11.28 0.71
C TYR A 102 -0.98 -11.72 1.81
N GLY A 103 -1.02 -13.02 2.12
CA GLY A 103 -1.92 -13.61 3.10
C GLY A 103 -3.30 -13.97 2.54
N ALA A 104 -3.97 -14.90 3.21
CA ALA A 104 -5.32 -15.36 2.83
C ALA A 104 -6.36 -14.23 2.86
N ASP A 105 -6.15 -13.23 3.71
CA ASP A 105 -7.03 -12.08 3.93
C ASP A 105 -6.64 -10.83 3.12
N VAL A 106 -5.79 -10.93 2.09
CA VAL A 106 -5.34 -9.77 1.28
C VAL A 106 -6.50 -8.88 0.80
N HIS A 107 -7.65 -9.48 0.49
CA HIS A 107 -8.87 -8.80 0.06
C HIS A 107 -9.44 -7.80 1.10
N ARG A 108 -9.06 -7.93 2.37
CA ARG A 108 -9.45 -7.03 3.48
C ARG A 108 -8.45 -5.90 3.72
N HIS A 109 -7.34 -5.88 2.99
CA HIS A 109 -6.23 -4.94 3.21
C HIS A 109 -6.03 -3.99 2.01
N LEU A 110 -7.08 -3.79 1.22
CA LEU A 110 -7.11 -2.89 0.07
C LEU A 110 -7.94 -1.61 0.33
N GLU A 111 -8.28 -1.35 1.58
CA GLU A 111 -8.97 -0.12 1.98
C GLU A 111 -8.09 1.10 1.74
N THR A 112 -8.73 2.21 1.33
CA THR A 112 -8.07 3.50 1.16
C THR A 112 -8.64 4.47 2.18
N GLY A 113 -7.77 5.07 2.99
CA GLY A 113 -8.17 5.99 4.04
C GLY A 113 -7.01 6.75 4.64
N LEU A 114 -7.31 7.52 5.69
CA LEU A 114 -6.36 8.37 6.41
C LEU A 114 -6.14 7.85 7.85
N ALA A 115 -5.97 6.54 7.99
CA ALA A 115 -5.70 5.92 9.29
C ALA A 115 -4.42 6.53 9.90
N GLN A 116 -4.50 6.91 11.18
CA GLN A 116 -3.39 7.58 11.86
C GLN A 116 -2.09 6.76 11.81
N THR A 117 -2.20 5.44 11.97
CA THR A 117 -1.06 4.51 11.87
C THR A 117 -0.37 4.54 10.50
N SER A 118 -1.13 4.75 9.42
CA SER A 118 -0.54 4.92 8.08
C SER A 118 0.15 6.27 7.95
N ILE A 119 -0.44 7.34 8.47
CA ILE A 119 0.19 8.67 8.44
C ILE A 119 1.47 8.67 9.28
N ASP A 120 1.44 8.09 10.47
CA ASP A 120 2.61 7.95 11.33
C ASP A 120 3.69 7.12 10.64
N GLY A 121 3.30 6.07 9.91
CA GLY A 121 4.25 5.28 9.15
C GLY A 121 4.89 6.00 7.96
N LEU A 122 4.14 6.85 7.27
CA LEU A 122 4.70 7.73 6.24
C LEU A 122 5.73 8.70 6.82
N VAL A 123 5.44 9.30 7.98
CA VAL A 123 6.36 10.21 8.68
C VAL A 123 7.61 9.46 9.12
N ALA A 124 7.47 8.29 9.75
CA ALA A 124 8.59 7.48 10.19
C ALA A 124 9.49 7.04 9.02
N PHE A 125 8.90 6.72 7.86
CA PHE A 125 9.69 6.40 6.66
C PHE A 125 10.49 7.61 6.17
N LYS A 126 9.87 8.80 6.14
CA LYS A 126 10.56 10.05 5.80
C LYS A 126 11.67 10.36 6.81
N ASP A 127 11.43 10.18 8.11
CA ASP A 127 12.45 10.37 9.16
C ASP A 127 13.66 9.47 8.91
N PHE A 128 13.42 8.19 8.63
CA PHE A 128 14.48 7.25 8.26
C PHE A 128 15.29 7.72 7.04
N LEU A 129 14.63 8.21 5.99
CA LEU A 129 15.32 8.70 4.79
C LEU A 129 16.19 9.93 5.06
N VAL A 130 15.75 10.83 5.95
CA VAL A 130 16.55 11.99 6.38
C VAL A 130 17.73 11.56 7.25
N GLU A 131 17.48 10.71 8.25
CA GLU A 131 18.51 10.21 9.19
C GLU A 131 19.67 9.55 8.45
N TRP A 132 19.36 8.76 7.42
CA TRP A 132 20.35 8.04 6.63
C TRP A 132 20.89 8.83 5.43
N GLY A 133 20.50 10.10 5.28
CA GLY A 133 21.02 11.01 4.25
C GLY A 133 20.54 10.72 2.83
N PHE A 134 19.44 9.96 2.66
CA PHE A 134 18.77 9.80 1.37
C PHE A 134 18.00 11.07 0.97
N LEU A 135 17.61 11.89 1.95
CA LEU A 135 17.03 13.21 1.77
C LEU A 135 17.97 14.25 2.38
N GLU A 136 18.35 15.26 1.59
CA GLU A 136 19.23 16.33 2.05
C GLU A 136 18.57 17.25 3.07
N GLN A 137 17.24 17.41 2.99
CA GLN A 137 16.47 18.32 3.82
C GLN A 137 15.24 17.62 4.37
N ASP A 138 14.93 17.94 5.63
CA ASP A 138 13.69 17.53 6.26
C ASP A 138 12.50 18.35 5.77
N PHE A 139 11.30 17.76 5.82
CA PHE A 139 10.04 18.41 5.47
C PHE A 139 8.86 17.81 6.25
N ASP A 140 7.78 18.58 6.40
CA ASP A 140 6.56 18.08 7.04
C ASP A 140 5.72 17.27 6.05
N ALA A 141 5.85 15.94 6.11
CA ALA A 141 5.04 15.03 5.31
C ALA A 141 3.54 15.08 5.66
N ARG A 142 3.15 15.50 6.87
CA ARG A 142 1.72 15.61 7.24
C ARG A 142 1.06 16.78 6.52
N ALA A 143 1.80 17.86 6.29
CA ALA A 143 1.31 19.03 5.57
C ALA A 143 0.95 18.73 4.10
N TRP A 144 1.42 17.61 3.53
CA TRP A 144 1.08 17.20 2.17
C TRP A 144 -0.27 16.47 2.07
N ILE A 145 -0.84 16.05 3.20
CA ILE A 145 -2.11 15.31 3.22
C ILE A 145 -3.27 16.30 3.12
N ASP A 146 -4.03 16.24 2.03
CA ASP A 146 -5.28 16.97 1.88
C ASP A 146 -6.48 16.05 2.26
N PRO A 147 -7.13 16.26 3.41
CA PRO A 147 -8.26 15.44 3.85
C PRO A 147 -9.58 15.84 3.17
N ALA A 148 -9.63 16.95 2.44
CA ALA A 148 -10.89 17.48 1.90
C ALA A 148 -11.54 16.54 0.86
N PRO A 149 -10.80 15.90 -0.07
CA PRO A 149 -11.40 14.95 -1.00
C PRO A 149 -12.07 13.77 -0.30
N PHE A 150 -11.42 13.23 0.75
CA PHE A 150 -11.93 12.10 1.52
C PHE A 150 -13.18 12.51 2.33
N THR A 151 -13.12 13.66 3.01
CA THR A 151 -14.25 14.21 3.75
C THR A 151 -15.47 14.45 2.85
N ARG A 152 -15.26 14.88 1.61
CA ARG A 152 -16.35 15.09 0.63
C ARG A 152 -17.05 13.78 0.28
N ILE A 153 -16.31 12.71 0.00
CA ILE A 153 -16.91 11.42 -0.37
C ILE A 153 -17.57 10.75 0.82
N ASP A 154 -17.06 10.91 2.05
CA ASP A 154 -17.66 10.32 3.25
C ASP A 154 -19.05 10.90 3.53
N ARG A 155 -19.19 12.23 3.44
CA ARG A 155 -20.49 12.91 3.51
C ARG A 155 -21.46 12.42 2.43
N GLN A 156 -20.96 12.24 1.21
CA GLN A 156 -21.78 11.73 0.11
C GLN A 156 -22.24 10.32 0.41
N ARG A 157 -21.38 9.41 0.89
CA ARG A 157 -21.75 8.03 1.21
C ARG A 157 -22.80 7.94 2.32
N HIS A 158 -22.68 8.76 3.36
CA HIS A 158 -23.68 8.79 4.45
C HIS A 158 -25.03 9.38 4.04
N ALA A 159 -25.06 10.31 3.07
CA ALA A 159 -26.30 10.90 2.57
C ALA A 159 -27.19 9.95 1.76
N TRP A 160 -26.70 8.78 1.32
CA TRP A 160 -27.49 7.77 0.59
C TRP A 160 -28.08 6.69 1.49
N VAL A 161 -27.68 6.64 2.77
CA VAL A 161 -28.12 5.64 3.75
C VAL A 161 -29.21 6.19 4.69
N ALA A 162 -29.42 7.51 4.69
CA ALA A 162 -30.47 8.21 5.43
C ALA A 162 -31.68 8.52 4.54
#